data_AF-A0A2M7T138-F1
#
_entry.id   AF-A0A2M7T138-F1
#
_cell.length_a   1.000
_cell.length_b   1.000
_cell.length_c   1.000
_cell.angle_alpha   90.00
_cell.angle_beta   90.00
_cell.angle_gamma   90.00
#
_symmetry.space_group_name_H-M   'P 1'
#
loop_
_entity.id
_entity.type
_entity.pdbx_description
1 polymer ?
#
loop_
_entity_poly.entity_id
_entity_poly.type
_entity_poly.pdbx_seq_one_letter_code
_entity_poly.pdbx_strand_id
1 'polypeptide(L)' 'MGSSLPRYMVVAESGPEHNKRFVISVKAGDVVAEGQGHTKKEAEMDAAQQALSQMKHIKV' A
#
# COMPACT_ATOMS: atom_id res chain seq x y z
N MET A 1 -6.37 -13.11 20.21
CA MET A 1 -6.65 -11.71 19.84
C MET A 1 -6.11 -11.54 18.42
N GLY A 2 -7.01 -11.54 17.44
CA GLY A 2 -6.66 -11.73 16.03
C GLY A 2 -5.78 -10.61 15.49
N SER A 3 -4.72 -11.01 14.79
CA SER A 3 -3.85 -10.14 14.00
C SER A 3 -4.72 -9.25 13.12
N SER A 4 -4.75 -7.95 13.38
CA SER A 4 -5.54 -7.01 12.59
C SER A 4 -5.06 -7.10 11.13
N LEU A 5 -5.95 -7.52 10.24
CA LEU A 5 -5.63 -7.69 8.82
C LEU A 5 -5.23 -6.33 8.20
N PRO A 6 -4.25 -6.29 7.29
CA PRO A 6 -3.92 -5.08 6.55
C PRO A 6 -5.12 -4.65 5.70
N ARG A 7 -5.47 -3.37 5.78
CA ARG A 7 -6.59 -2.79 5.05
C ARG A 7 -6.07 -1.98 3.88
N TYR A 8 -6.42 -2.41 2.66
CA TYR A 8 -6.01 -1.75 1.42
C TYR A 8 -7.13 -0.84 0.89
N MET A 9 -6.76 0.33 0.41
CA MET A 9 -7.69 1.31 -0.16
C MET A 9 -7.04 2.01 -1.34
N VAL A 10 -7.74 2.08 -2.47
CA VAL A 10 -7.30 2.90 -3.61
C VAL A 10 -7.54 4.36 -3.24
N VAL A 11 -6.48 5.16 -3.21
CA VAL A 11 -6.54 6.59 -2.84
C VAL A 11 -6.49 7.50 -4.06
N ALA A 12 -5.88 7.05 -5.16
CA ALA A 12 -5.89 7.79 -6.41
C ALA A 12 -5.74 6.86 -7.63
N GLU A 13 -6.39 7.24 -8.72
CA GLU A 13 -6.28 6.60 -10.04
C GLU A 13 -6.17 7.71 -11.08
N SER A 14 -5.00 7.83 -11.71
CA SER A 14 -4.69 8.95 -12.61
C SER A 14 -3.87 8.51 -13.81
N GLY A 15 -4.11 9.10 -14.97
CA GLY A 15 -3.30 8.92 -16.17
C GLY A 15 -4.06 8.33 -17.37
N PRO A 16 -3.50 8.46 -18.58
CA PRO A 16 -4.10 7.97 -19.82
C PRO A 16 -4.07 6.43 -19.86
N GLU A 17 -4.84 5.81 -20.76
CA GLU A 17 -5.06 4.36 -20.81
C GLU A 17 -3.76 3.54 -20.86
N HIS A 18 -2.73 4.05 -21.53
CA HIS A 18 -1.40 3.44 -21.67
C HIS A 18 -0.41 3.81 -20.55
N ASN A 19 -0.78 4.72 -19.63
CA ASN A 19 0.06 5.13 -18.51
C ASN A 19 -0.80 5.45 -17.28
N LYS A 20 -1.75 4.55 -17.00
CA LYS A 20 -2.60 4.64 -15.82
C LYS A 20 -1.74 4.35 -14.60
N ARG A 21 -1.84 5.21 -13.60
CA ARG A 21 -1.20 5.10 -12.30
C ARG A 21 -2.27 4.90 -11.25
N PHE A 22 -2.04 3.91 -10.40
CA PHE A 22 -2.86 3.59 -9.26
C PHE A 22 -2.04 3.88 -8.01
N VAL A 23 -2.69 4.48 -7.03
CA VAL A 23 -2.13 4.72 -5.70
C VAL A 23 -3.00 3.98 -4.71
N ILE A 24 -2.39 3.09 -3.93
CA ILE A 24 -3.06 2.28 -2.91
C ILE A 24 -2.43 2.55 -1.56
N SER A 25 -3.25 2.91 -0.59
CA SER A 25 -2.86 3.00 0.81
C SER A 25 -3.15 1.68 1.51
N VAL A 26 -2.17 1.17 2.26
CA VAL A 26 -2.33 0.05 3.17
C VAL A 26 -2.21 0.55 4.61
N LYS A 27 -3.15 0.14 5.46
CA LYS A 27 -3.11 0.35 6.89
C LYS A 27 -3.00 -0.98 7.60
N ALA A 28 -1.91 -1.18 8.34
CA ALA A 28 -1.63 -2.41 9.07
C ALA A 28 -1.24 -2.04 10.51
N GLY A 29 -2.18 -2.22 11.45
CA GLY A 29 -2.04 -1.70 12.82
C GLY A 29 -1.91 -0.17 12.81
N ASP A 30 -0.82 0.31 13.42
CA ASP A 30 -0.44 1.73 13.48
C ASP A 30 0.38 2.20 12.26
N VAL A 31 0.80 1.29 11.39
CA VAL A 31 1.56 1.61 10.19
C VAL A 31 0.60 1.91 9.04
N VAL A 32 0.83 3.05 8.39
CA VAL A 32 0.17 3.42 7.14
C VAL A 32 1.25 3.63 6.09
N ALA A 33 1.10 2.99 4.93
CA ALA A 33 1.98 3.17 3.80
C ALA A 33 1.18 3.31 2.50
N GLU A 34 1.75 3.97 1.51
CA GLU A 34 1.10 4.21 0.23
C GLU A 34 2.00 3.73 -0.89
N GLY A 35 1.50 2.84 -1.72
CA GLY A 35 2.19 2.31 -2.88
C GLY A 35 1.60 2.78 -4.19
N GLN A 36 2.46 2.83 -5.20
CA GLN A 36 2.09 3.29 -6.54
C GLN A 36 2.43 2.23 -7.58
N GLY A 37 1.65 2.16 -8.66
CA GLY A 37 1.90 1.21 -9.73
C GLY A 37 1.09 1.47 -10.98
N HIS A 38 1.45 0.81 -12.07
CA HIS A 38 0.70 0.89 -13.33
C HIS A 38 -0.59 0.06 -13.31
N THR A 39 -0.69 -0.84 -12.33
CA THR A 39 -1.88 -1.65 -12.05
C THR A 39 -2.22 -1.60 -10.57
N LYS A 40 -3.48 -1.92 -10.21
CA LYS A 40 -3.90 -2.05 -8.82
C LYS A 40 -3.03 -3.03 -8.03
N LYS A 41 -2.61 -4.12 -8.67
CA LYS A 41 -1.82 -5.18 -8.03
C LYS A 41 -0.38 -4.74 -7.75
N GLU A 42 0.23 -3.99 -8.66
CA GLU A 42 1.55 -3.37 -8.43
C GLU A 42 1.49 -2.35 -7.30
N ALA A 43 0.49 -1.45 -7.31
CA ALA A 43 0.32 -0.46 -6.26
C ALA A 43 0.09 -1.11 -4.88
N GLU A 44 -0.65 -2.21 -4.83
CA GLU A 44 -0.90 -2.98 -3.61
C GLU A 44 0.39 -3.64 -3.08
N MET A 45 1.16 -4.28 -3.96
CA MET A 45 2.44 -4.90 -3.60
C MET A 45 3.45 -3.87 -3.09
N ASP A 46 3.55 -2.73 -3.77
CA ASP A 46 4.43 -1.63 -3.36
C ASP A 46 4.03 -1.08 -1.98
N ALA A 47 2.73 -0.88 -1.75
CA ALA A 47 2.20 -0.41 -0.47
C ALA A 47 2.52 -1.41 0.65
N ALA A 48 2.30 -2.70 0.40
CA ALA A 48 2.58 -3.78 1.34
C ALA A 48 4.08 -3.88 1.67
N GLN A 49 4.96 -3.73 0.67
CA GLN A 49 6.41 -3.70 0.89
C GLN A 49 6.82 -2.54 1.78
N GLN A 50 6.29 -1.34 1.53
CA GLN A 50 6.59 -0.16 2.34
C GLN A 50 6.08 -0.31 3.77
N ALA A 51 4.84 -0.80 3.97
CA ALA A 51 4.30 -1.06 5.30
C ALA A 51 5.11 -2.11 6.04
N LEU A 52 5.50 -3.21 5.38
CA LEU A 52 6.32 -4.26 5.99
C LEU A 52 7.70 -3.73 6.38
N SER A 53 8.30 -2.87 5.55
CA SER A 53 9.58 -2.22 5.84
C SER A 53 9.48 -1.31 7.07
N GLN A 54 8.43 -0.49 7.15
CA GLN A 54 8.15 0.35 8.32
C GLN A 54 7.92 -0.51 9.57
N MET A 55 7.08 -1.54 9.50
CA MET A 55 6.84 -2.47 10.62
C MET A 55 8.12 -3.14 11.12
N LYS A 56 9.03 -3.53 10.22
CA LYS A 56 10.32 -4.13 10.58
C LYS A 56 11.26 -3.12 11.26
N HIS A 57 11.09 -1.82 11.01
CA HIS A 57 11.90 -0.76 11.61
C HIS A 57 11.38 -0.28 12.98
N ILE A 58 10.12 -0.59 13.36
CA ILE A 58 9.52 -0.26 14.67
C ILE A 58 9.95 -1.31 15.72
N LYS A 59 11.24 -1.63 15.75
CA LYS A 59 11.85 -2.47 16.78
C LYS A 59 12.76 -1.56 17.61
N VAL A 60 12.14 -0.75 18.47
CA VAL A 60 12.80 0.01 19.55
C VAL A 60 12.31 -0.51 20.89
#